data_AF-A0AA40NNS9-F1
#
_entry.id   AF-A0AA40NNS9-F1
#
_cell.length_a   1.000
_cell.length_b   1.000
_cell.length_c   1.000
_cell.angle_alpha   90.00
_cell.angle_beta   90.00
_cell.angle_gamma   90.00
#
_symmetry.space_group_name_H-M   'P 1'
#
loop_
_entity.id
_entity.type
_entity.pdbx_description
1 polymer ?
#
loop_
_entity_poly.entity_id
_entity_poly.type
_entity_poly.pdbx_seq_one_letter_code
_entity_poly.pdbx_strand_id
1 'polypeptide(L)'
;MESVESFSFGDPIAVNDRASLMECLECHNNGRWYEPPISPYGLARMFDVAAYHQSPLIFKRNVIASCYIPHPLLTRQEFTAWVQDYLIFGNCYMECRRNRLGQPIELRHSQAKYTRRGIDPAQFWFVPRYVDDHAFEPGSVCQIKNPSPHQEIYGAPEYLAALQSAMLNGEATVFRRNYYINGSHAGVIVYLTDPVANNNDVEKLKKSLKDARGNGAFKNLFVYAAGGKKDGLQIMPFSQVAAKDEFTGIKDATRDDLLAAHRVPPVLMGVMPNNSGGFGDVEKAAKVFSINELAPIQESLKELNDWLGIDVVRFNPYALLQAAI
;
A
#
# COMPACT_ATOMS: atom_id res chain seq x y z
N MET A 1 5.83 13.33 48.91
CA MET A 1 4.80 13.20 47.86
C MET A 1 5.53 13.13 46.54
N GLU A 2 5.87 11.92 46.09
CA GLU A 2 6.43 11.72 44.76
C GLU A 2 5.33 11.90 43.72
N SER A 3 5.64 12.65 42.67
CA SER A 3 4.72 13.05 41.60
C SER A 3 4.25 11.83 40.81
N VAL A 4 2.93 11.62 40.78
CA VAL A 4 2.30 10.70 39.83
C VAL A 4 2.42 11.32 38.44
N GLU A 5 3.30 10.79 37.59
CA GLU A 5 3.33 11.15 36.17
C GLU A 5 2.11 10.52 35.47
N SER A 6 1.09 11.34 35.19
CA SER A 6 -0.03 10.92 34.34
C SER A 6 0.34 11.12 32.87
N PHE A 7 0.47 10.03 32.12
CA PHE A 7 0.55 10.09 30.65
C PHE A 7 -0.85 10.34 30.09
N SER A 8 -1.08 11.53 29.54
CA SER A 8 -2.27 11.78 28.71
C SER A 8 -2.04 11.11 27.35
N PHE A 9 -3.01 10.32 26.89
CA PHE A 9 -3.12 10.06 25.45
C PHE A 9 -3.42 11.42 24.80
N GLY A 10 -2.64 11.81 23.80
CA GLY A 10 -2.80 13.11 23.14
C GLY A 10 -4.22 13.28 22.58
N ASP A 11 -4.64 14.54 22.40
CA ASP A 11 -5.97 14.85 21.88
C ASP A 11 -6.23 14.14 20.54
N PRO A 12 -7.47 13.65 20.31
CA PRO A 12 -7.84 13.05 19.03
C PRO A 12 -7.68 14.09 17.92
N ILE A 13 -6.70 13.88 17.04
CA ILE A 13 -6.51 14.72 15.85
C ILE A 13 -7.70 14.47 14.93
N ALA A 14 -8.47 15.52 14.64
CA ALA A 14 -9.62 15.43 13.76
C ALA A 14 -9.18 14.97 12.35
N VAL A 15 -9.78 13.89 11.85
CA VAL A 15 -9.53 13.29 10.53
C VAL A 15 -10.08 14.16 9.38
N ASN A 16 -10.53 15.38 9.66
CA ASN A 16 -11.05 16.33 8.68
C ASN A 16 -9.95 17.04 7.87
N ASP A 17 -8.67 16.85 8.21
CA ASP A 17 -7.54 17.44 7.48
C ASP A 17 -7.20 16.70 6.17
N ARG A 18 -8.00 15.69 5.79
CA ARG A 18 -7.84 15.00 4.50
C ARG A 18 -8.10 15.90 3.29
N ALA A 19 -8.98 16.90 3.44
CA ALA A 19 -9.22 17.90 2.41
C ALA A 19 -7.97 18.79 2.18
N SER A 20 -7.26 19.17 3.23
CA SER A 20 -6.06 20.00 3.11
C SER A 20 -4.88 19.26 2.48
N LEU A 21 -4.70 17.95 2.75
CA LEU A 21 -3.61 17.17 2.17
C LEU A 21 -3.74 17.06 0.63
N MET A 22 -4.97 16.84 0.14
CA MET A 22 -5.22 16.74 -1.32
C MET A 22 -5.19 18.11 -2.00
N GLU A 23 -5.58 19.17 -1.29
CA GLU A 23 -5.45 20.57 -1.75
C GLU A 23 -3.98 21.05 -1.76
N CYS A 24 -3.11 20.47 -0.94
CA CYS A 24 -1.67 20.77 -0.90
C CYS A 24 -0.81 19.91 -1.85
N LEU A 25 -1.42 19.21 -2.81
CA LEU A 25 -0.70 18.37 -3.80
C LEU A 25 -0.02 19.18 -4.91
N GLU A 26 0.45 20.39 -4.63
CA GLU A 26 1.30 21.14 -5.54
C GLU A 26 2.67 20.45 -5.67
N CYS A 27 3.16 20.33 -6.90
CA CYS A 27 4.49 19.79 -7.15
C CYS A 27 5.55 20.86 -6.89
N HIS A 28 6.25 20.74 -5.76
CA HIS A 28 7.43 21.58 -5.50
C HIS A 28 8.54 21.27 -6.52
N ASN A 29 9.14 22.31 -7.10
CA ASN A 29 10.30 22.15 -7.98
C ASN A 29 11.61 22.41 -7.20
N ASN A 30 12.66 21.64 -7.49
CA ASN A 30 13.96 21.80 -6.82
C ASN A 30 15.03 22.43 -7.75
N GLY A 31 14.60 23.09 -8.83
CA GLY A 31 15.48 23.60 -9.88
C GLY A 31 15.88 22.57 -10.96
N ARG A 32 15.65 21.26 -10.76
CA ARG A 32 15.92 20.21 -11.76
C ARG A 32 14.68 19.43 -12.16
N TRP A 33 13.86 19.05 -11.19
CA TRP A 33 12.62 18.29 -11.38
C TRP A 33 11.53 18.72 -10.40
N TYR A 34 10.32 18.24 -10.67
CA TYR A 34 9.17 18.32 -9.77
C TYR A 34 9.17 17.13 -8.82
N GLU A 35 8.99 17.38 -7.52
CA GLU A 35 8.76 16.30 -6.57
C GLU A 35 7.31 15.80 -6.67
N PRO A 36 7.08 14.46 -6.68
CA PRO A 36 5.75 13.90 -6.68
C PRO A 36 5.01 14.34 -5.43
N PRO A 37 3.74 14.75 -5.54
CA PRO A 37 3.01 15.31 -4.41
C PRO A 37 2.64 14.21 -3.39
N ILE A 38 2.59 12.95 -3.84
CA ILE A 38 2.47 11.75 -3.01
C ILE A 38 3.77 10.99 -3.08
N SER A 39 4.33 10.63 -1.91
CA SER A 39 5.59 9.90 -1.82
C SER A 39 5.56 8.57 -2.60
N PRO A 40 6.38 8.39 -3.66
CA PRO A 40 6.46 7.12 -4.37
C PRO A 40 6.99 6.00 -3.46
N TYR A 41 7.85 6.32 -2.50
CA TYR A 41 8.29 5.35 -1.50
C TYR A 41 7.16 4.93 -0.56
N GLY A 42 6.27 5.87 -0.22
CA GLY A 42 5.04 5.58 0.53
C GLY A 42 4.16 4.61 -0.23
N LEU A 43 3.80 4.92 -1.48
CA LEU A 43 2.99 4.05 -2.34
C LEU A 43 3.61 2.68 -2.54
N ALA A 44 4.94 2.60 -2.74
CA ALA A 44 5.64 1.33 -2.88
C ALA A 44 5.55 0.45 -1.62
N ARG A 45 5.61 1.05 -0.42
CA ARG A 45 5.39 0.33 0.85
C ARG A 45 3.93 -0.06 1.07
N MET A 46 2.99 0.65 0.45
CA MET A 46 1.57 0.34 0.55
C MET A 46 1.18 -0.88 -0.27
N PHE A 47 1.97 -1.25 -1.27
CA PHE A 47 1.65 -2.34 -2.19
C PHE A 47 1.38 -3.68 -1.49
N ASP A 48 2.13 -4.04 -0.46
CA ASP A 48 2.10 -5.35 0.20
C ASP A 48 1.50 -5.34 1.62
N VAL A 49 0.82 -4.25 2.01
CA VAL A 49 0.28 -4.12 3.39
C VAL A 49 -0.92 -5.01 3.67
N ALA A 50 -1.72 -5.31 2.65
CA ALA A 50 -2.97 -6.04 2.79
C ALA A 50 -3.23 -6.92 1.57
N ALA A 51 -3.68 -8.16 1.82
CA ALA A 51 -3.96 -9.13 0.74
C ALA A 51 -5.03 -8.62 -0.24
N TYR A 52 -6.10 -8.01 0.27
CA TYR A 52 -7.18 -7.39 -0.52
C TYR A 52 -6.78 -6.08 -1.21
N HIS A 53 -5.54 -5.63 -1.00
CA HIS A 53 -4.95 -4.51 -1.73
C HIS A 53 -3.98 -5.00 -2.80
N GLN A 54 -3.04 -5.87 -2.42
CA GLN A 54 -1.99 -6.39 -3.32
C GLN A 54 -2.53 -7.34 -4.41
N SER A 55 -3.38 -8.29 -4.00
CA SER A 55 -3.89 -9.35 -4.89
C SER A 55 -4.66 -8.78 -6.11
N PRO A 56 -5.61 -7.84 -5.95
CA PRO A 56 -6.28 -7.19 -7.08
C PRO A 56 -5.32 -6.55 -8.09
N LEU A 57 -4.28 -5.84 -7.61
CA LEU A 57 -3.30 -5.18 -8.47
C LEU A 57 -2.49 -6.19 -9.29
N ILE A 58 -2.03 -7.27 -8.64
CA ILE A 58 -1.32 -8.36 -9.30
C ILE A 58 -2.22 -9.08 -10.30
N PHE A 59 -3.49 -9.30 -9.96
CA PHE A 59 -4.46 -9.92 -10.85
C PHE A 59 -4.69 -9.07 -12.10
N LYS A 60 -5.01 -7.77 -11.95
CA LYS A 60 -5.15 -6.82 -13.07
C LYS A 60 -3.92 -6.86 -13.98
N ARG A 61 -2.72 -6.73 -13.39
CA ARG A 61 -1.44 -6.81 -14.12
C ARG A 61 -1.32 -8.09 -14.93
N ASN A 62 -1.58 -9.25 -14.32
CA ASN A 62 -1.44 -10.55 -14.98
C ASN A 62 -2.42 -10.72 -16.13
N VAL A 63 -3.68 -10.28 -15.97
CA VAL A 63 -4.67 -10.37 -17.05
C VAL A 63 -4.30 -9.45 -18.21
N ILE A 64 -3.91 -8.20 -17.93
CA ILE A 64 -3.44 -7.25 -18.96
C ILE A 64 -2.20 -7.82 -19.68
N ALA A 65 -1.21 -8.31 -18.92
CA ALA A 65 -0.02 -8.93 -19.47
C ALA A 65 -0.32 -10.20 -20.26
N SER A 66 -1.36 -10.97 -19.94
CA SER A 66 -1.76 -12.15 -20.72
C SER A 66 -2.32 -11.78 -22.10
N CYS A 67 -2.96 -10.60 -22.21
CA CYS A 67 -3.50 -10.11 -23.47
C CYS A 67 -2.41 -9.50 -24.37
N TYR A 68 -1.28 -9.08 -23.82
CA TYR A 68 -0.20 -8.42 -24.57
C TYR A 68 0.44 -9.33 -25.62
N ILE A 69 0.61 -8.80 -26.83
CA ILE A 69 1.33 -9.42 -27.95
C ILE A 69 2.77 -8.89 -27.94
N PRO A 70 3.79 -9.72 -27.62
CA PRO A 70 5.17 -9.26 -27.52
C PRO A 70 5.68 -8.65 -28.82
N HIS A 71 6.48 -7.59 -28.67
CA HIS A 71 7.13 -6.89 -29.77
C HIS A 71 8.65 -7.00 -29.63
N PRO A 72 9.44 -7.06 -30.72
CA PRO A 72 10.91 -7.12 -30.65
C PRO A 72 11.55 -6.01 -29.81
N LEU A 73 10.93 -4.82 -29.78
CA LEU A 73 11.39 -3.67 -28.98
C LEU A 73 10.97 -3.74 -27.50
N LEU A 74 9.91 -4.48 -27.16
CA LEU A 74 9.32 -4.49 -25.81
C LEU A 74 8.97 -5.90 -25.39
N THR A 75 9.80 -6.46 -24.52
CA THR A 75 9.61 -7.80 -23.98
C THR A 75 8.38 -7.88 -23.07
N ARG A 76 7.82 -9.08 -22.91
CA ARG A 76 6.69 -9.30 -21.98
C ARG A 76 7.06 -8.94 -20.54
N GLN A 77 8.30 -9.18 -20.12
CA GLN A 77 8.77 -8.87 -18.76
C GLN A 77 8.78 -7.37 -18.50
N GLU A 78 9.37 -6.59 -19.41
CA GLU A 78 9.40 -5.12 -19.35
C GLU A 78 7.98 -4.55 -19.36
N PHE A 79 7.12 -5.03 -20.27
CA PHE A 79 5.72 -4.64 -20.32
C PHE A 79 4.99 -4.93 -18.99
N THR A 80 5.21 -6.11 -18.40
CA THR A 80 4.56 -6.52 -17.14
C THR A 80 4.98 -5.61 -15.97
N ALA A 81 6.27 -5.26 -15.88
CA ALA A 81 6.77 -4.34 -14.87
C ALA A 81 6.21 -2.92 -15.06
N TRP A 82 6.13 -2.47 -16.30
CA TRP A 82 5.56 -1.17 -16.66
C TRP A 82 4.08 -1.04 -16.30
N VAL A 83 3.26 -2.06 -16.59
CA VAL A 83 1.85 -2.12 -16.17
C VAL A 83 1.72 -2.12 -14.65
N GLN A 84 2.60 -2.83 -13.94
CA GLN A 84 2.58 -2.84 -12.48
C GLN A 84 2.79 -1.44 -11.90
N ASP A 85 3.72 -0.67 -12.48
CA ASP A 85 3.96 0.70 -12.04
C ASP A 85 2.76 1.61 -12.30
N TYR A 86 2.08 1.46 -13.45
CA TYR A 86 0.84 2.19 -13.71
C TYR A 86 -0.21 1.93 -12.63
N LEU A 87 -0.41 0.65 -12.28
CA LEU A 87 -1.40 0.24 -11.29
C LEU A 87 -1.03 0.69 -9.86
N ILE A 88 0.24 0.70 -9.49
CA ILE A 88 0.70 1.09 -8.14
C ILE A 88 0.77 2.60 -8.00
N PHE A 89 1.41 3.30 -8.95
CA PHE A 89 1.75 4.72 -8.79
C PHE A 89 0.79 5.66 -9.51
N GLY A 90 -0.10 5.14 -10.36
CA GLY A 90 -0.83 5.96 -11.33
C GLY A 90 0.08 6.60 -12.38
N ASN A 91 1.33 6.15 -12.47
CA ASN A 91 2.37 6.67 -13.34
C ASN A 91 3.25 5.51 -13.81
N CYS A 92 3.55 5.46 -15.10
CA CYS A 92 4.52 4.52 -15.63
C CYS A 92 5.38 5.21 -16.70
N TYR A 93 6.64 4.79 -16.79
CA TYR A 93 7.64 5.44 -17.63
C TYR A 93 8.32 4.44 -18.53
N MET A 94 8.46 4.78 -19.81
CA MET A 94 9.12 3.96 -20.81
C MET A 94 10.23 4.76 -21.49
N GLU A 95 11.48 4.33 -21.32
CA GLU A 95 12.64 4.86 -22.03
C GLU A 95 12.73 4.20 -23.41
N CYS A 96 12.78 5.01 -24.46
CA CYS A 96 13.09 4.59 -25.82
C CYS A 96 14.58 4.80 -26.11
N ARG A 97 15.33 3.70 -26.08
CA ARG A 97 16.74 3.70 -26.46
C ARG A 97 16.85 3.72 -27.98
N ARG A 98 17.66 4.64 -28.48
CA ARG A 98 17.84 4.86 -29.92
C ARG A 98 19.29 4.57 -30.34
N ASN A 99 19.46 4.12 -31.58
CA ASN A 99 20.80 4.03 -32.17
C ASN A 99 21.30 5.42 -32.60
N ARG A 100 22.54 5.49 -33.10
CA ARG A 100 23.14 6.75 -33.60
C ARG A 100 22.38 7.39 -34.77
N LEU A 101 21.51 6.65 -35.45
CA LEU A 101 20.66 7.14 -36.53
C LEU A 101 19.27 7.58 -36.02
N GLY A 102 19.03 7.56 -34.71
CA GLY A 102 17.77 7.95 -34.08
C GLY A 102 16.67 6.88 -34.13
N GLN A 103 16.95 5.66 -34.60
CA GLN A 103 15.96 4.58 -34.68
C GLN A 103 15.80 3.87 -33.32
N PRO A 104 14.57 3.56 -32.88
CA PRO A 104 14.34 2.78 -31.67
C PRO A 104 14.98 1.38 -31.77
N ILE A 105 15.77 1.01 -30.76
CA ILE A 105 16.37 -0.32 -30.65
C ILE A 105 15.79 -1.13 -29.49
N GLU A 106 15.33 -0.46 -28.44
CA GLU A 106 14.85 -1.11 -27.23
C GLU A 106 13.97 -0.15 -26.42
N LEU A 107 12.90 -0.69 -25.84
CA LEU A 107 12.06 -0.01 -24.87
C LEU A 107 12.33 -0.59 -23.48
N ARG A 108 12.72 0.27 -22.55
CA ARG A 108 13.04 -0.09 -21.17
C ARG A 108 12.10 0.59 -20.21
N HIS A 109 11.50 -0.19 -19.33
CA HIS A 109 10.74 0.33 -18.21
C HIS A 109 11.68 1.09 -17.27
N SER A 110 11.33 2.35 -16.99
CA SER A 110 11.96 3.09 -15.89
C SER A 110 11.04 3.05 -14.68
N GLN A 111 11.58 2.62 -13.54
CA GLN A 111 10.81 2.46 -12.31
C GLN A 111 10.22 3.81 -11.86
N ALA A 112 8.90 3.88 -11.76
CA ALA A 112 8.13 5.06 -11.37
C ALA A 112 8.45 5.52 -9.95
N LYS A 113 8.85 4.59 -9.08
CA LYS A 113 9.37 4.92 -7.73
C LYS A 113 10.52 5.93 -7.76
N TYR A 114 11.40 5.82 -8.76
CA TYR A 114 12.63 6.61 -8.85
C TYR A 114 12.61 7.65 -9.97
N THR A 115 11.67 7.55 -10.92
CA THR A 115 11.60 8.51 -12.03
C THR A 115 10.93 9.82 -11.61
N ARG A 116 11.47 10.95 -12.09
CA ARG A 116 10.97 12.30 -11.84
C ARG A 116 10.81 13.07 -13.15
N ARG A 117 9.78 13.92 -13.22
CA ARG A 117 9.55 14.82 -14.35
C ARG A 117 10.43 16.05 -14.17
N GLY A 118 11.28 16.32 -15.15
CA GLY A 118 12.11 17.53 -15.18
C GLY A 118 11.25 18.80 -15.23
N ILE A 119 11.85 19.93 -14.87
CA ILE A 119 11.20 21.25 -15.06
C ILE A 119 11.00 21.54 -16.54
N ASP A 120 11.99 21.18 -17.37
CA ASP A 120 11.80 21.08 -18.81
C ASP A 120 10.87 19.90 -19.12
N PRO A 121 9.73 20.13 -19.81
CA PRO A 121 8.77 19.08 -20.13
C PRO A 121 9.37 17.86 -20.84
N ALA A 122 10.44 17.99 -21.63
CA ALA A 122 11.04 16.86 -22.34
C ALA A 122 12.03 16.06 -21.46
N GLN A 123 12.48 16.63 -20.34
CA GLN A 123 13.50 16.05 -19.49
C GLN A 123 12.89 15.15 -18.40
N PHE A 124 13.55 14.03 -18.13
CA PHE A 124 13.25 13.16 -17.00
C PHE A 124 14.52 12.84 -16.22
N TRP A 125 14.36 12.49 -14.96
CA TRP A 125 15.45 12.12 -14.07
C TRP A 125 15.17 10.79 -13.39
N PHE A 126 16.20 9.96 -13.25
CA PHE A 126 16.18 8.77 -12.41
C PHE A 126 16.94 9.09 -11.12
N VAL A 127 16.22 9.07 -10.00
CA VAL A 127 16.70 9.51 -8.67
C VAL A 127 16.64 8.35 -7.68
N PRO A 128 17.61 7.41 -7.73
CA PRO A 128 17.74 6.35 -6.76
C PRO A 128 18.39 6.87 -5.46
N ARG A 129 18.16 6.21 -4.33
CA ARG A 129 18.62 6.73 -3.01
C ARG A 129 20.14 6.68 -2.79
N TYR A 130 20.86 5.80 -3.48
CA TYR A 130 22.25 5.44 -3.18
C TYR A 130 23.20 5.54 -4.38
N VAL A 131 22.71 6.05 -5.50
CA VAL A 131 23.49 6.21 -6.74
C VAL A 131 23.23 7.62 -7.23
N ASP A 132 24.16 8.18 -8.00
CA ASP A 132 24.03 9.50 -8.58
C ASP A 132 22.75 9.61 -9.44
N ASP A 133 22.16 10.80 -9.39
CA ASP A 133 21.00 11.13 -10.21
C ASP A 133 21.36 11.06 -11.68
N HIS A 134 20.54 10.36 -12.46
CA HIS A 134 20.75 10.21 -13.89
C HIS A 134 19.71 11.03 -14.67
N ALA A 135 20.18 11.99 -15.46
CA ALA A 135 19.35 12.68 -16.44
C ALA A 135 19.19 11.80 -17.69
N PHE A 136 17.94 11.47 -18.03
CA PHE A 136 17.65 10.82 -19.31
C PHE A 136 17.90 11.78 -20.48
N GLU A 137 18.05 11.26 -21.70
CA GLU A 137 18.08 12.13 -22.88
C GLU A 137 16.71 12.83 -23.05
N PRO A 138 16.65 14.15 -23.30
CA PRO A 138 15.39 14.85 -23.52
C PRO A 138 14.55 14.18 -24.62
N GLY A 139 13.27 13.94 -24.34
CA GLY A 139 12.36 13.30 -25.28
C GLY A 139 12.60 11.80 -25.49
N SER A 140 13.44 11.15 -24.67
CA SER A 140 13.65 9.70 -24.71
C SER A 140 12.69 8.93 -23.80
N VAL A 141 12.00 9.58 -22.85
CA VAL A 141 11.09 8.93 -21.89
C VAL A 141 9.66 9.35 -22.14
N CYS A 142 8.77 8.37 -22.28
CA CYS A 142 7.33 8.56 -22.28
C CYS A 142 6.77 8.33 -20.88
N GLN A 143 5.92 9.25 -20.41
CA GLN A 143 5.15 9.10 -19.18
C GLN A 143 3.69 8.90 -19.55
N ILE A 144 3.12 7.77 -19.17
CA ILE A 144 1.67 7.57 -19.13
C ILE A 144 1.22 7.71 -17.68
N LYS A 145 0.14 8.45 -17.47
CA LYS A 145 -0.34 8.77 -16.13
C LYS A 145 -1.85 8.71 -16.06
N ASN A 146 -2.35 8.21 -14.93
CA ASN A 146 -3.77 8.19 -14.65
C ASN A 146 -4.22 9.61 -14.26
N PRO A 147 -5.28 10.16 -14.86
CA PRO A 147 -5.70 11.55 -14.61
C PRO A 147 -6.05 11.77 -13.14
N SER A 148 -5.69 12.94 -12.62
CA SER A 148 -5.99 13.38 -11.26
C SER A 148 -6.56 14.79 -11.28
N PRO A 149 -7.65 15.08 -10.56
CA PRO A 149 -8.18 16.45 -10.47
C PRO A 149 -7.25 17.39 -9.69
N HIS A 150 -6.31 16.85 -8.92
CA HIS A 150 -5.40 17.64 -8.07
C HIS A 150 -4.00 17.82 -8.67
N GLN A 151 -3.71 17.22 -9.83
CA GLN A 151 -2.35 17.20 -10.34
C GLN A 151 -2.28 17.11 -11.86
N GLU A 152 -1.53 18.03 -12.46
CA GLU A 152 -1.31 18.10 -13.90
C GLU A 152 0.00 17.44 -14.36
N ILE A 153 1.00 17.29 -13.49
CA ILE A 153 2.33 16.76 -13.83
C ILE A 153 2.37 15.24 -13.65
N TYR A 154 1.96 14.77 -12.48
CA TYR A 154 1.89 13.35 -12.13
C TYR A 154 0.46 12.81 -12.08
N GLY A 155 0.30 11.52 -12.37
CA GLY A 155 -0.96 10.83 -12.14
C GLY A 155 -1.14 10.38 -10.70
N ALA A 156 -2.32 9.86 -10.41
CA ALA A 156 -2.70 9.34 -9.10
C ALA A 156 -3.29 7.92 -9.22
N PRO A 157 -2.97 6.99 -8.31
CA PRO A 157 -3.59 5.67 -8.33
C PRO A 157 -5.07 5.74 -7.93
N GLU A 158 -5.90 4.87 -8.50
CA GLU A 158 -7.35 4.90 -8.25
C GLU A 158 -7.72 4.57 -6.79
N TYR A 159 -6.85 3.87 -6.08
CA TYR A 159 -7.10 3.40 -4.72
C TYR A 159 -6.73 4.41 -3.62
N LEU A 160 -6.36 5.66 -3.95
CA LEU A 160 -5.93 6.66 -2.96
C LEU A 160 -6.93 6.84 -1.81
N ALA A 161 -8.23 6.80 -2.11
CA ALA A 161 -9.28 6.91 -1.10
C ALA A 161 -9.23 5.79 -0.04
N ALA A 162 -8.86 4.57 -0.46
CA ALA A 162 -8.80 3.38 0.37
C ALA A 162 -7.42 3.12 1.00
N LEU A 163 -6.46 4.05 0.88
CA LEU A 163 -5.13 3.90 1.48
C LEU A 163 -5.17 3.69 2.99
N GLN A 164 -6.01 4.46 3.70
CA GLN A 164 -6.17 4.31 5.15
C GLN A 164 -6.81 2.97 5.51
N SER A 165 -7.79 2.51 4.72
CA SER A 165 -8.38 1.18 4.87
C SER A 165 -7.33 0.08 4.64
N ALA A 166 -6.42 0.25 3.67
CA ALA A 166 -5.30 -0.67 3.46
C ALA A 166 -4.35 -0.72 4.66
N MET A 167 -3.95 0.45 5.19
CA MET A 167 -3.09 0.56 6.38
C MET A 167 -3.74 -0.13 7.58
N LEU A 168 -4.98 0.24 7.91
CA LEU A 168 -5.72 -0.31 9.03
C LEU A 168 -5.93 -1.83 8.90
N ASN A 169 -6.20 -2.33 7.69
CA ASN A 169 -6.34 -3.76 7.42
C ASN A 169 -5.04 -4.53 7.66
N GLY A 170 -3.90 -3.95 7.24
CA GLY A 170 -2.56 -4.49 7.47
C GLY A 170 -2.18 -4.48 8.95
N GLU A 171 -2.37 -3.35 9.62
CA GLU A 171 -2.08 -3.18 11.04
C GLU A 171 -2.92 -4.12 11.91
N ALA A 172 -4.21 -4.30 11.62
CA ALA A 172 -5.05 -5.28 12.31
C ALA A 172 -4.51 -6.72 12.17
N THR A 173 -3.89 -7.04 11.03
CA THR A 173 -3.27 -8.35 10.80
C THR A 173 -1.99 -8.52 11.62
N VAL A 174 -1.11 -7.51 11.61
CA VAL A 174 0.13 -7.50 12.41
C VAL A 174 -0.19 -7.54 13.90
N PHE A 175 -1.18 -6.75 14.35
CA PHE A 175 -1.64 -6.74 15.73
C PHE A 175 -2.12 -8.14 16.15
N ARG A 176 -3.01 -8.76 15.38
CA ARG A 176 -3.50 -10.13 15.67
C ARG A 176 -2.36 -11.13 15.75
N ARG A 177 -1.40 -11.09 14.81
CA ARG A 177 -0.21 -11.95 14.86
C ARG A 177 0.59 -11.73 16.14
N ASN A 178 0.83 -10.48 16.51
CA ASN A 178 1.56 -10.13 17.73
C ASN A 178 0.79 -10.52 19.00
N TYR A 179 -0.53 -10.42 19.00
CA TYR A 179 -1.41 -10.86 20.09
C TYR A 179 -1.26 -12.36 20.35
N TYR A 180 -1.27 -13.19 19.30
CA TYR A 180 -1.07 -14.62 19.46
C TYR A 180 0.37 -15.00 19.83
N ILE A 181 1.39 -14.33 19.27
CA ILE A 181 2.81 -14.54 19.65
C ILE A 181 3.04 -14.25 21.14
N ASN A 182 2.33 -13.28 21.72
CA ASN A 182 2.45 -12.91 23.13
C ASN A 182 1.46 -13.66 24.05
N GLY A 183 1.00 -14.85 23.64
CA GLY A 183 0.16 -15.70 24.50
C GLY A 183 -1.26 -15.18 24.71
N SER A 184 -1.82 -14.44 23.75
CA SER A 184 -3.17 -13.86 23.82
C SER A 184 -3.37 -12.84 24.95
N HIS A 185 -2.31 -12.06 25.26
CA HIS A 185 -2.40 -10.95 26.19
C HIS A 185 -1.85 -9.66 25.55
N ALA A 186 -2.59 -8.55 25.70
CA ALA A 186 -2.22 -7.23 25.18
C ALA A 186 -1.32 -6.43 26.17
N GLY A 187 -0.68 -7.12 27.11
CA GLY A 187 0.05 -6.52 28.23
C GLY A 187 -0.78 -6.47 29.53
N VAL A 188 -0.10 -6.24 30.65
CA VAL A 188 -0.71 -6.11 31.98
C VAL A 188 -0.14 -4.88 32.70
N ILE A 189 -0.96 -4.27 33.56
CA ILE A 189 -0.52 -3.30 34.56
C ILE A 189 -0.29 -4.06 35.86
N VAL A 190 0.93 -4.05 36.37
CA VAL A 190 1.28 -4.64 37.66
C VAL A 190 1.46 -3.51 38.67
N TYR A 191 0.53 -3.43 39.61
CA TYR A 191 0.50 -2.44 40.68
C TYR A 191 0.97 -3.10 41.98
N LEU A 192 2.09 -2.64 42.54
CA LEU A 192 2.67 -3.15 43.78
C LEU A 192 2.59 -2.05 44.86
N THR A 193 1.87 -2.33 45.95
CA THR A 193 1.67 -1.38 47.06
C THR A 193 2.34 -1.79 48.37
N ASP A 194 2.82 -3.03 48.46
CA ASP A 194 3.37 -3.58 49.69
C ASP A 194 4.67 -2.86 50.10
N PRO A 195 4.69 -2.18 51.26
CA PRO A 195 5.86 -1.47 51.75
C PRO A 195 7.00 -2.40 52.22
N VAL A 196 6.78 -3.72 52.31
CA VAL A 196 7.77 -4.72 52.75
C VAL A 196 8.51 -5.37 51.56
N ALA A 197 8.27 -4.90 50.33
CA ALA A 197 8.98 -5.41 49.16
C ALA A 197 10.48 -5.04 49.24
N ASN A 198 11.32 -6.04 49.55
CA ASN A 198 12.78 -5.91 49.48
C ASN A 198 13.16 -5.41 48.07
N ASN A 199 14.04 -4.40 47.95
CA ASN A 199 14.45 -3.85 46.65
C ASN A 199 14.92 -4.94 45.67
N ASN A 200 15.55 -6.01 46.18
CA ASN A 200 15.96 -7.17 45.39
C ASN A 200 14.80 -7.95 44.78
N ASP A 201 13.67 -8.05 45.48
CA ASP A 201 12.50 -8.79 44.99
C ASP A 201 11.68 -7.94 44.01
N VAL A 202 11.64 -6.62 44.19
CA VAL A 202 11.12 -5.67 43.18
C VAL A 202 11.92 -5.76 41.88
N GLU A 203 13.25 -5.80 41.96
CA GLU A 203 14.10 -5.92 40.77
C GLU A 203 13.98 -7.31 40.11
N LYS A 204 13.83 -8.39 40.88
CA LYS A 204 13.50 -9.72 40.34
C LYS A 204 12.14 -9.72 39.64
N LEU A 205 11.13 -9.08 40.22
CA LEU A 205 9.80 -9.00 39.62
C LEU A 205 9.81 -8.16 38.33
N LYS A 206 10.50 -7.01 38.32
CA LYS A 206 10.75 -6.23 37.10
C LYS A 206 11.48 -7.06 36.04
N LYS A 207 12.50 -7.82 36.44
CA LYS A 207 13.24 -8.71 35.54
C LYS A 207 12.34 -9.82 34.99
N SER A 208 11.55 -10.50 35.83
CA SER A 208 10.59 -11.52 35.40
C SER A 208 9.50 -10.95 34.48
N LEU A 209 9.01 -9.74 34.72
CA LEU A 209 8.05 -9.08 33.80
C LEU A 209 8.70 -8.66 32.48
N LYS A 210 9.99 -8.34 32.50
CA LYS A 210 10.81 -8.03 31.32
C LYS A 210 11.21 -9.29 30.55
N ASP A 211 11.38 -10.42 31.22
CA ASP A 211 11.76 -11.72 30.63
C ASP A 211 10.52 -12.51 30.17
N ALA A 212 9.37 -12.35 30.84
CA ALA A 212 8.05 -12.84 30.39
C ALA A 212 7.51 -12.05 29.20
N ARG A 213 8.13 -10.90 28.90
CA ARG A 213 8.01 -10.24 27.60
C ARG A 213 8.61 -11.20 26.57
N GLY A 214 7.78 -11.80 25.72
CA GLY A 214 8.26 -12.52 24.54
C GLY A 214 9.00 -11.57 23.57
N ASN A 215 8.85 -11.74 22.26
CA ASN A 215 9.52 -10.89 21.25
C ASN A 215 9.10 -9.40 21.24
N GLY A 216 8.44 -8.88 22.28
CA GLY A 216 8.45 -7.45 22.59
C GLY A 216 7.30 -6.60 22.05
N ALA A 217 6.25 -7.18 21.48
CA ALA A 217 5.21 -6.40 20.78
C ALA A 217 4.21 -5.66 21.69
N PHE A 218 3.98 -6.09 22.94
CA PHE A 218 3.20 -5.34 23.93
C PHE A 218 4.07 -4.95 25.13
N LYS A 219 3.78 -3.79 25.74
CA LYS A 219 4.49 -3.27 26.91
C LYS A 219 3.64 -3.50 28.17
N ASN A 220 4.26 -4.07 29.20
CA ASN A 220 3.69 -4.13 30.54
C ASN A 220 4.01 -2.83 31.28
N LEU A 221 3.07 -2.32 32.07
CA LEU A 221 3.29 -1.16 32.93
C LEU A 221 3.49 -1.66 34.36
N PHE A 222 4.63 -1.37 34.96
CA PHE A 222 4.89 -1.66 36.36
C PHE A 222 4.80 -0.38 37.17
N VAL A 223 3.90 -0.33 38.15
CA VAL A 223 3.69 0.82 39.01
C VAL A 223 3.94 0.38 40.46
N TYR A 224 4.87 1.07 41.12
CA TYR A 224 5.19 0.84 42.52
C TYR A 224 4.71 2.04 43.35
N ALA A 225 3.85 1.80 44.34
CA ALA A 225 3.27 2.82 45.20
C ALA A 225 3.30 2.36 46.67
N ALA A 226 4.43 2.53 47.34
CA ALA A 226 4.61 2.09 48.72
C ALA A 226 3.55 2.69 49.67
N GLY A 227 2.79 1.84 50.35
CA GLY A 227 1.79 2.25 51.35
C GLY A 227 0.36 2.49 50.81
N GLY A 228 0.04 2.07 49.59
CA GLY A 228 -1.34 2.10 49.05
C GLY A 228 -2.27 1.04 49.67
N LYS A 229 -3.58 1.33 49.78
CA LYS A 229 -4.66 0.33 50.05
C LYS A 229 -5.15 -0.23 48.70
N LYS A 230 -5.66 -1.46 48.51
CA LYS A 230 -6.08 -2.63 49.30
C LYS A 230 -5.70 -3.80 48.37
N ASP A 231 -4.82 -4.72 48.80
CA ASP A 231 -4.11 -5.79 48.03
C ASP A 231 -2.68 -5.43 47.61
N GLY A 232 -1.69 -6.10 48.21
CA GLY A 232 -0.25 -5.78 48.09
C GLY A 232 0.33 -5.90 46.67
N LEU A 233 -0.23 -6.77 45.83
CA LEU A 233 0.10 -6.93 44.41
C LEU A 233 -1.19 -7.10 43.62
N GLN A 234 -1.46 -6.20 42.68
CA GLN A 234 -2.58 -6.29 41.76
C GLN A 234 -2.07 -6.40 40.32
N ILE A 235 -2.55 -7.41 39.60
CA ILE A 235 -2.34 -7.53 38.15
C ILE A 235 -3.64 -7.11 37.49
N MET A 236 -3.66 -5.92 36.93
CA MET A 236 -4.78 -5.40 36.15
C MET A 236 -4.50 -5.69 34.66
N PRO A 237 -5.21 -6.63 34.03
CA PRO A 237 -5.11 -6.76 32.58
C PRO A 237 -5.62 -5.46 31.95
N PHE A 238 -4.96 -4.98 30.89
CA PHE A 238 -5.64 -4.04 30.00
C PHE A 238 -6.93 -4.70 29.56
N SER A 239 -8.08 -4.03 29.72
CA SER A 239 -9.40 -4.60 29.44
C SER A 239 -9.37 -5.36 28.10
N GLN A 240 -9.40 -6.69 28.15
CA GLN A 240 -9.31 -7.55 26.97
C GLN A 240 -10.66 -7.65 26.21
N VAL A 241 -11.72 -7.06 26.77
CA VAL A 241 -13.12 -7.44 26.50
C VAL A 241 -13.71 -6.76 25.25
N ALA A 242 -13.12 -5.70 24.71
CA ALA A 242 -13.63 -5.05 23.49
C ALA A 242 -12.87 -5.43 22.20
N ALA A 243 -11.60 -5.84 22.31
CA ALA A 243 -10.73 -5.94 21.14
C ALA A 243 -11.09 -7.14 20.23
N LYS A 244 -11.50 -8.28 20.80
CA LYS A 244 -11.69 -9.53 20.03
C LYS A 244 -12.81 -9.42 19.00
N ASP A 245 -13.93 -8.76 19.35
CA ASP A 245 -15.10 -8.62 18.48
C ASP A 245 -14.90 -7.54 17.40
N GLU A 246 -14.17 -6.47 17.73
CA GLU A 246 -13.99 -5.33 16.84
C GLU A 246 -13.01 -5.61 15.69
N PHE A 247 -12.00 -6.48 15.87
CA PHE A 247 -11.03 -6.75 14.80
C PHE A 247 -11.65 -7.37 13.55
N THR A 248 -12.68 -8.20 13.71
CA THR A 248 -13.35 -8.81 12.56
C THR A 248 -14.14 -7.76 11.81
N GLY A 249 -14.87 -6.90 12.53
CA GLY A 249 -15.54 -5.73 11.96
C GLY A 249 -14.59 -4.81 11.21
N ILE A 250 -13.43 -4.46 11.79
CA ILE A 250 -12.41 -3.65 11.13
C ILE A 250 -11.92 -4.34 9.85
N LYS A 251 -11.60 -5.64 9.90
CA LYS A 251 -11.11 -6.38 8.74
C LYS A 251 -12.15 -6.51 7.63
N ASP A 252 -13.42 -6.65 7.99
CA ASP A 252 -14.53 -6.75 7.04
C ASP A 252 -14.83 -5.39 6.40
N ALA A 253 -14.99 -4.32 7.19
CA ALA A 253 -15.22 -2.97 6.68
C ALA A 253 -14.07 -2.51 5.76
N THR A 254 -12.83 -2.68 6.21
CA THR A 254 -11.67 -2.30 5.39
C THR A 254 -11.48 -3.22 4.18
N ARG A 255 -11.88 -4.50 4.25
CA ARG A 255 -11.92 -5.36 3.05
C ARG A 255 -12.90 -4.77 2.03
N ASP A 256 -14.10 -4.44 2.46
CA ASP A 256 -15.16 -3.99 1.56
C ASP A 256 -14.78 -2.65 0.89
N ASP A 257 -14.14 -1.72 1.62
CA ASP A 257 -13.53 -0.51 1.04
C ASP A 257 -12.48 -0.82 -0.04
N LEU A 258 -11.59 -1.78 0.23
CA LEU A 258 -10.54 -2.19 -0.73
C LEU A 258 -11.13 -2.86 -1.96
N LEU A 259 -12.17 -3.69 -1.79
CA LEU A 259 -12.90 -4.30 -2.88
C LEU A 259 -13.59 -3.24 -3.74
N ALA A 260 -14.21 -2.23 -3.11
CA ALA A 260 -14.84 -1.11 -3.80
C ALA A 260 -13.82 -0.26 -4.57
N ALA A 261 -12.64 0.00 -4.00
CA ALA A 261 -11.60 0.79 -4.64
C ALA A 261 -10.98 0.06 -5.85
N HIS A 262 -10.71 -1.24 -5.74
CA HIS A 262 -10.09 -2.00 -6.82
C HIS A 262 -11.08 -2.52 -7.86
N ARG A 263 -12.37 -2.61 -7.52
CA ARG A 263 -13.46 -3.07 -8.40
C ARG A 263 -13.22 -4.47 -9.00
N VAL A 264 -12.41 -5.30 -8.35
CA VAL A 264 -12.18 -6.69 -8.76
C VAL A 264 -13.27 -7.58 -8.15
N PRO A 265 -14.00 -8.38 -8.94
CA PRO A 265 -14.99 -9.31 -8.41
C PRO A 265 -14.37 -10.25 -7.36
N PRO A 266 -14.99 -10.39 -6.15
CA PRO A 266 -14.44 -11.22 -5.07
C PRO A 266 -14.14 -12.66 -5.48
N VAL A 267 -14.98 -13.24 -6.34
CA VAL A 267 -14.82 -14.61 -6.84
C VAL A 267 -13.54 -14.80 -7.66
N LEU A 268 -13.07 -13.76 -8.37
CA LEU A 268 -11.81 -13.79 -9.13
C LEU A 268 -10.58 -13.67 -8.22
N MET A 269 -10.77 -13.19 -6.99
CA MET A 269 -9.73 -13.13 -5.96
C MET A 269 -9.70 -14.38 -5.07
N GLY A 270 -10.51 -15.40 -5.37
CA GLY A 270 -10.59 -16.63 -4.58
C GLY A 270 -11.32 -16.44 -3.23
N VAL A 271 -12.13 -15.39 -3.09
CA VAL A 271 -12.97 -15.20 -1.91
C VAL A 271 -14.11 -16.20 -1.95
N MET A 272 -14.30 -16.93 -0.85
CA MET A 272 -15.43 -17.84 -0.67
C MET A 272 -16.67 -17.07 -0.20
N PRO A 273 -17.87 -17.34 -0.75
CA PRO A 273 -19.09 -16.69 -0.33
C PRO A 273 -19.49 -17.15 1.08
N ASN A 274 -19.84 -16.20 1.95
CA ASN A 274 -20.32 -16.49 3.31
C ASN A 274 -21.80 -16.95 3.34
N ASN A 275 -22.54 -16.75 2.23
CA ASN A 275 -23.96 -17.05 2.12
C ASN A 275 -24.20 -18.16 1.09
N SER A 276 -25.27 -18.94 1.29
CA SER A 276 -25.64 -20.11 0.45
C SER A 276 -25.94 -19.77 -1.02
N GLY A 277 -26.11 -18.49 -1.38
CA GLY A 277 -26.42 -18.02 -2.74
C GLY A 277 -25.22 -17.85 -3.67
N GLY A 278 -23.98 -17.92 -3.17
CA GLY A 278 -22.77 -17.78 -3.99
C GLY A 278 -22.56 -16.40 -4.64
N PHE A 279 -21.53 -16.27 -5.48
CA PHE A 279 -21.21 -15.05 -6.24
C PHE A 279 -21.79 -15.02 -7.67
N GLY A 280 -22.62 -16.01 -8.02
CA GLY A 280 -23.13 -16.18 -9.38
C GLY A 280 -22.08 -16.72 -10.36
N ASP A 281 -22.28 -16.39 -11.64
CA ASP A 281 -21.48 -16.89 -12.77
C ASP A 281 -20.14 -16.13 -12.88
N VAL A 282 -19.04 -16.87 -12.66
CA VAL A 282 -17.67 -16.34 -12.69
C VAL A 282 -17.28 -15.81 -14.06
N GLU A 283 -17.74 -16.44 -15.14
CA GLU A 283 -17.39 -16.05 -16.50
C GLU A 283 -18.04 -14.71 -16.84
N LYS A 284 -19.31 -14.52 -16.48
CA LYS A 284 -20.00 -13.23 -16.66
C LYS A 284 -19.34 -12.11 -15.86
N ALA A 285 -18.96 -12.37 -14.61
CA ALA A 285 -18.23 -11.40 -13.79
C ALA A 285 -16.88 -11.03 -14.42
N ALA A 286 -16.14 -12.02 -14.93
CA ALA A 286 -14.87 -11.80 -15.62
C ALA A 286 -15.03 -10.99 -16.92
N LYS A 287 -16.11 -11.21 -17.69
CA LYS A 287 -16.41 -10.43 -18.91
C LYS A 287 -16.68 -8.95 -18.59
N VAL A 288 -17.56 -8.67 -17.63
CA VAL A 288 -17.87 -7.29 -17.20
C VAL A 288 -16.61 -6.60 -16.68
N PHE A 289 -15.83 -7.29 -15.85
CA PHE A 289 -14.57 -6.78 -15.33
C PHE A 289 -13.56 -6.50 -16.46
N SER A 290 -13.40 -7.41 -17.40
CA SER A 290 -12.48 -7.21 -18.53
C SER A 290 -12.87 -6.00 -19.39
N ILE A 291 -14.16 -5.81 -19.66
CA ILE A 291 -14.64 -4.74 -20.55
C ILE A 291 -14.57 -3.39 -19.84
N ASN A 292 -15.04 -3.28 -18.61
CA ASN A 292 -15.21 -1.99 -17.95
C ASN A 292 -13.95 -1.53 -17.21
N GLU A 293 -13.06 -2.46 -16.86
CA GLU A 293 -11.97 -2.19 -15.95
C GLU A 293 -10.59 -2.42 -16.55
N LEU A 294 -10.41 -3.49 -17.33
CA LEU A 294 -9.12 -3.79 -17.95
C LEU A 294 -8.96 -3.13 -19.32
N ALA A 295 -10.00 -3.13 -20.16
CA ALA A 295 -9.93 -2.54 -21.49
C ALA A 295 -9.58 -1.03 -21.45
N PRO A 296 -10.16 -0.20 -20.56
CA PRO A 296 -9.77 1.21 -20.48
C PRO A 296 -8.29 1.39 -20.11
N ILE A 297 -7.76 0.58 -19.19
CA ILE A 297 -6.34 0.60 -18.84
C ILE A 297 -5.48 0.17 -20.05
N GLN A 298 -5.90 -0.85 -20.80
CA GLN A 298 -5.22 -1.27 -22.02
C GLN A 298 -5.20 -0.16 -23.07
N GLU A 299 -6.30 0.59 -23.25
CA GLU A 299 -6.35 1.73 -24.17
C GLU A 299 -5.44 2.87 -23.71
N SER A 300 -5.43 3.24 -22.43
CA SER A 300 -4.49 4.26 -21.92
C SER A 300 -3.02 3.87 -22.15
N LEU A 301 -2.68 2.59 -22.02
CA LEU A 301 -1.32 2.11 -22.29
C LEU A 301 -0.92 2.20 -23.78
N LYS A 302 -1.88 2.33 -24.70
CA LYS A 302 -1.58 2.52 -26.14
C LYS A 302 -1.11 3.93 -26.47
N GLU A 303 -1.23 4.90 -25.57
CA GLU A 303 -0.63 6.23 -25.74
C GLU A 303 0.89 6.15 -26.01
N LEU A 304 1.54 5.06 -25.59
CA LEU A 304 2.93 4.78 -25.95
C LEU A 304 3.14 4.65 -27.46
N ASN A 305 2.20 4.06 -28.19
CA ASN A 305 2.27 3.91 -29.64
C ASN A 305 2.16 5.27 -30.32
N ASP A 306 1.26 6.13 -29.85
CA ASP A 306 1.09 7.49 -30.38
C ASP A 306 2.35 8.32 -30.17
N TRP A 307 2.97 8.20 -29.00
CA TRP A 307 4.24 8.89 -28.71
C TRP A 307 5.42 8.35 -29.54
N LEU A 308 5.48 7.04 -29.79
CA LEU A 308 6.53 6.44 -30.61
C LEU A 308 6.32 6.61 -32.13
N GLY A 309 5.06 6.75 -32.57
CA GLY A 309 4.65 6.65 -33.97
C GLY A 309 4.72 5.23 -34.55
N ILE A 310 4.71 4.19 -33.69
CA ILE A 310 4.78 2.77 -34.08
C ILE A 310 3.93 1.90 -33.15
N ASP A 311 3.24 0.91 -33.71
CA ASP A 311 2.37 -0.01 -32.98
C ASP A 311 3.16 -1.09 -32.22
N VAL A 312 3.67 -0.74 -31.05
CA VAL A 312 4.39 -1.66 -30.16
C VAL A 312 3.41 -2.37 -29.21
N VAL A 313 2.56 -1.60 -28.53
CA VAL A 313 1.60 -2.10 -27.54
C VAL A 313 0.34 -2.56 -28.27
N ARG A 314 0.16 -3.88 -28.35
CA ARG A 314 -1.00 -4.52 -28.98
C ARG A 314 -1.55 -5.61 -28.07
N PHE A 315 -2.87 -5.76 -28.07
CA PHE A 315 -3.58 -6.70 -27.21
C PHE A 315 -4.45 -7.65 -28.03
N ASN A 316 -4.42 -8.93 -27.68
CA ASN A 316 -5.46 -9.87 -28.07
C ASN A 316 -6.70 -9.66 -27.20
N PRO A 317 -7.90 -9.96 -27.71
CA PRO A 317 -9.09 -10.05 -26.88
C PRO A 317 -8.86 -11.03 -25.73
N TYR A 318 -9.40 -10.71 -24.55
CA TYR A 318 -9.34 -11.63 -23.43
C TYR A 318 -10.05 -12.94 -23.79
N ALA A 319 -9.41 -14.09 -23.57
CA ALA A 319 -9.87 -15.38 -24.09
C ALA A 319 -11.33 -15.73 -23.71
N LEU A 320 -11.77 -15.31 -22.51
CA LEU A 320 -13.15 -15.51 -22.05
C LEU A 320 -14.19 -14.69 -22.83
N LEU A 321 -13.79 -13.64 -23.54
CA LEU A 321 -14.68 -12.89 -24.43
C LEU A 321 -14.92 -13.61 -25.77
N GLN A 322 -14.01 -14.50 -26.19
CA GLN A 322 -14.12 -15.25 -27.44
C GLN A 322 -14.95 -16.54 -27.30
N ALA A 323 -14.97 -17.15 -26.12
CA ALA A 323 -15.75 -18.37 -25.85
C ALA A 323 -17.29 -18.16 -25.85
N ALA A 324 -17.74 -16.91 -26.02
CA ALA A 324 -19.15 -16.52 -25.96
C ALA A 324 -19.85 -16.44 -27.33
N ILE A 325 -19.16 -16.84 -28.41
CA ILE A 325 -19.68 -16.83 -29.78
C ILE A 325 -19.80 -18.28 -30.26
#